data_AF-A0A090Q7R1-F1
#
_entry.id   AF-A0A090Q7R1-F1
#
_cell.length_a   1.000
_cell.length_b   1.000
_cell.length_c   1.000
_cell.angle_alpha   90.00
_cell.angle_beta   90.00
_cell.angle_gamma   90.00
#
_symmetry.space_group_name_H-M   'P 1'
#
loop_
_entity.id
_entity.type
_entity.pdbx_description
1 polymer ?
#
loop_
_entity_poly.entity_id
_entity_poly.type
_entity_poly.pdbx_seq_one_letter_code
_entity_poly.pdbx_strand_id
1 'polypeptide(L)'
;MKGTVYRSTGSWYEVKGTDGAMYSCRIKGKFRLQGIKSTNPVAVGDRVEFEIEKKGDEEIGIINEIEERDNYIVRKSVNLSKQTHIIAANVDQVF
;
A
#
# COMPACT_ATOMS: atom_id res chain seq x y z
N MET A 1 -1.83 -5.54 13.05
CA MET A 1 -1.05 -4.33 13.38
C MET A 1 -1.41 -3.23 12.40
N LYS A 2 -1.43 -1.98 12.83
CA LYS A 2 -1.69 -0.82 11.96
C LYS A 2 -0.41 -0.05 11.66
N GLY A 3 -0.36 0.54 10.47
CA GLY A 3 0.74 1.40 10.06
C GLY A 3 0.48 2.18 8.78
N THR A 4 1.45 3.00 8.41
CA THR A 4 1.41 3.84 7.20
C THR A 4 2.43 3.36 6.18
N VAL A 5 2.06 3.31 4.90
CA VAL A 5 2.98 2.94 3.82
C VAL A 5 3.93 4.11 3.52
N TYR A 6 5.22 3.90 3.72
CA TYR A 6 6.27 4.89 3.46
C TYR A 6 6.94 4.69 2.09
N ARG A 7 7.03 3.44 1.62
CA ARG A 7 7.68 3.11 0.36
C ARG A 7 6.93 1.99 -0.35
N SER A 8 6.86 2.08 -1.67
CA SER A 8 6.31 1.04 -2.55
C SER A 8 7.35 0.69 -3.61
N THR A 9 7.77 -0.57 -3.67
CA THR A 9 8.76 -1.07 -4.64
C THR A 9 8.30 -2.42 -5.18
N GLY A 10 7.71 -2.42 -6.37
CA GLY A 10 7.18 -3.64 -6.98
C GLY A 10 6.05 -4.25 -6.15
N SER A 11 6.26 -5.45 -5.59
CA SER A 11 5.29 -6.13 -4.71
C SER A 11 5.54 -5.94 -3.21
N TRP A 12 6.51 -5.11 -2.87
CA TRP A 12 6.97 -4.86 -1.50
C TRP A 12 6.61 -3.45 -1.06
N TYR A 13 6.23 -3.32 0.19
CA TYR A 13 5.84 -2.08 0.82
C TYR A 13 6.57 -1.96 2.15
N GLU A 14 7.18 -0.81 2.41
CA GLU A 14 7.63 -0.52 3.77
C GLU A 14 6.52 0.19 4.52
N VAL A 15 6.12 -0.42 5.62
CA VAL A 15 5.07 0.10 6.49
C VAL A 15 5.71 0.51 7.80
N LYS A 16 5.52 1.77 8.19
CA LYS A 16 5.85 2.22 9.54
C LYS A 16 4.71 1.84 10.46
N GLY A 17 4.96 0.94 11.38
CA GLY A 17 4.00 0.56 12.41
C GLY A 17 3.67 1.73 13.33
N THR A 18 2.54 1.62 14.01
CA THR A 18 2.13 2.56 15.08
C THR A 18 3.08 2.57 16.27
N ASP A 19 3.92 1.54 16.41
CA ASP A 19 5.05 1.46 17.35
C ASP A 19 6.31 2.20 16.87
N GLY A 20 6.29 2.75 15.65
CA GLY A 20 7.40 3.47 15.04
C GLY A 20 8.42 2.59 14.32
N ALA A 21 8.29 1.27 14.37
CA ALA A 21 9.19 0.34 13.68
C ALA A 21 8.84 0.22 12.19
N MET A 22 9.81 -0.19 11.36
CA MET A 22 9.63 -0.37 9.92
C MET A 22 9.47 -1.86 9.60
N TYR A 23 8.45 -2.19 8.82
CA TYR A 23 8.11 -3.55 8.42
C TYR A 23 8.15 -3.71 6.91
N SER A 24 8.78 -4.78 6.45
CA SER A 24 8.74 -5.18 5.04
C SER A 24 7.49 -6.01 4.79
N CYS A 25 6.56 -5.45 4.03
CA CYS A 25 5.23 -5.99 3.85
C CYS A 25 4.91 -6.37 2.39
N ARG A 26 4.00 -7.32 2.21
CA ARG A 26 3.38 -7.69 0.93
C ARG A 26 1.87 -7.66 1.05
N ILE A 27 1.16 -7.50 -0.05
CA ILE A 27 -0.30 -7.53 -0.05
C ILE A 27 -0.83 -8.95 -0.17
N LYS A 28 -1.88 -9.29 0.58
CA LYS A 28 -2.60 -10.56 0.42
C LYS A 28 -3.17 -10.65 -1.00
N GLY A 29 -2.94 -11.79 -1.67
CA GLY A 29 -3.19 -11.95 -3.11
C GLY A 29 -4.63 -11.67 -3.58
N LYS A 30 -5.62 -11.72 -2.67
CA LYS A 30 -7.04 -11.51 -2.98
C LYS A 30 -7.41 -10.03 -3.25
N PHE A 31 -6.55 -9.07 -2.92
CA PHE A 31 -6.81 -7.63 -3.15
C PHE A 31 -6.80 -7.20 -4.62
N ARG A 32 -6.20 -7.99 -5.52
CA ARG A 32 -6.16 -7.64 -6.95
C ARG A 32 -7.52 -7.75 -7.66
N LEU A 33 -8.52 -8.38 -7.03
CA LEU A 33 -9.78 -8.77 -7.67
C LEU A 33 -10.99 -7.88 -7.29
N GLN A 34 -10.86 -6.96 -6.33
CA GLN A 34 -11.98 -6.12 -5.87
C GLN A 34 -12.23 -4.88 -6.74
N GLY A 35 -12.21 -5.02 -8.08
CA GLY A 35 -12.62 -3.93 -8.97
C GLY A 35 -11.76 -2.66 -8.91
N ILE A 36 -10.50 -2.79 -8.47
CA ILE A 36 -9.56 -1.67 -8.36
C ILE A 36 -9.32 -1.08 -9.75
N LYS A 37 -9.80 0.15 -9.95
CA LYS A 37 -9.63 0.94 -11.18
C LYS A 37 -8.18 1.42 -11.38
N SER A 38 -7.36 1.40 -10.33
CA SER A 38 -5.96 1.80 -10.38
C SER A 38 -5.02 0.65 -10.78
N THR A 39 -3.85 1.03 -11.31
CA THR A 39 -2.78 0.08 -11.68
C THR A 39 -2.05 -0.50 -10.47
N ASN A 40 -2.08 0.20 -9.33
CA ASN A 40 -1.52 -0.21 -8.05
C ASN A 40 -2.62 -0.30 -6.98
N PRO A 41 -2.65 -1.38 -6.16
CA PRO A 41 -3.64 -1.52 -5.09
C PRO A 41 -3.29 -0.65 -3.87
N VAL A 42 -1.99 -0.52 -3.57
CA VAL A 42 -1.45 0.23 -2.44
C VAL A 42 -0.55 1.35 -2.96
N ALA A 43 -0.61 2.50 -2.30
CA ALA A 43 0.17 3.70 -2.57
C ALA A 43 0.86 4.21 -1.29
N VAL A 44 1.86 5.08 -1.45
CA VAL A 44 2.51 5.75 -0.32
C VAL A 44 1.48 6.66 0.37
N GLY A 45 1.51 6.66 1.71
CA GLY A 45 0.54 7.38 2.55
C GLY A 45 -0.72 6.57 2.89
N ASP A 46 -0.92 5.38 2.29
CA ASP A 46 -2.02 4.49 2.71
C ASP A 46 -1.86 4.07 4.17
N ARG A 47 -2.97 4.11 4.91
CA ARG A 47 -3.10 3.49 6.23
C ARG A 47 -3.53 2.04 6.01
N VAL A 48 -2.80 1.10 6.60
CA VAL A 48 -2.99 -0.33 6.35
C VAL A 48 -3.01 -1.13 7.64
N GLU A 49 -3.73 -2.24 7.61
CA GLU A 49 -3.64 -3.29 8.62
C GLU A 49 -2.89 -4.50 8.05
N PHE A 50 -1.91 -4.98 8.82
CA PHE A 50 -1.04 -6.09 8.44
C PHE A 50 -0.75 -7.02 9.62
N GLU A 51 -0.45 -8.27 9.31
CA GLU A 51 -0.01 -9.29 10.27
C GLU A 51 1.42 -9.72 9.94
N ILE A 52 2.21 -10.08 10.94
CA ILE A 52 3.57 -10.59 10.73
C ILE A 52 3.49 -12.11 10.60
N GLU A 53 3.94 -12.63 9.46
CA GLU A 53 4.12 -14.06 9.23
C GLU A 53 5.60 -14.42 9.30
N LYS A 54 5.91 -15.53 9.98
CA LYS A 54 7.25 -16.12 9.97
C LYS A 54 7.38 -17.08 8.81
N LYS A 55 8.32 -16.80 7.90
CA LYS A 55 8.63 -17.68 6.77
C LYS A 55 10.08 -18.12 6.86
N GLY A 56 10.32 -19.23 7.55
CA GLY A 56 11.67 -19.64 7.94
C GLY A 56 12.23 -18.69 8.99
N ASP A 57 13.40 -18.12 8.73
CA ASP A 57 14.07 -17.16 9.62
C ASP A 57 13.68 -15.69 9.36
N GLU A 58 12.85 -15.44 8.34
CA GLU A 58 12.42 -14.08 7.98
C GLU A 58 11.01 -13.76 8.51
N GLU A 59 10.85 -12.56 9.07
CA GLU A 59 9.56 -11.98 9.43
C GLU A 59 9.07 -11.07 8.30
N ILE A 60 7.92 -11.40 7.70
CA ILE A 60 7.33 -10.64 6.60
C ILE A 60 5.94 -10.18 7.02
N GLY A 61 5.62 -8.90 6.80
CA GLY A 61 4.28 -8.38 6.99
C GLY A 61 3.35 -8.75 5.82
N ILE A 62 2.12 -9.16 6.11
CA ILE A 62 1.07 -9.38 5.12
C ILE A 62 -0.03 -8.36 5.35
N ILE A 63 -0.17 -7.41 4.42
CA ILE A 63 -1.24 -6.41 4.40
C ILE A 63 -2.54 -7.12 4.05
N ASN A 64 -3.47 -7.08 5.01
CA ASN A 64 -4.79 -7.70 4.95
C ASN A 64 -5.91 -6.69 4.76
N GLU A 65 -5.67 -5.41 5.02
CA GLU A 65 -6.63 -4.33 4.81
C GLU A 65 -5.95 -3.01 4.46
N ILE A 66 -6.60 -2.22 3.61
CA ILE A 66 -6.22 -0.84 3.29
C ILE A 66 -7.39 0.01 3.77
N GLU A 67 -7.15 0.92 4.70
CA GLU A 67 -8.19 1.81 5.19
C GLU A 67 -8.63 2.79 4.09
N GLU A 68 -9.81 3.39 4.26
CA GLU A 68 -10.34 4.38 3.33
C GLU A 68 -9.39 5.59 3.24
N ARG A 69 -9.19 6.07 2.00
CA ARG A 69 -8.33 7.22 1.70
C ARG A 69 -9.15 8.50 1.85
N ASP A 70 -8.65 9.46 2.62
CA ASP A 70 -9.26 10.79 2.74
C ASP A 70 -9.11 11.57 1.43
N ASN A 71 -7.96 11.41 0.78
CA ASN A 71 -7.65 11.98 -0.52
C ASN A 71 -6.56 11.15 -1.23
N TYR A 72 -6.36 11.43 -2.52
CA TYR A 72 -5.30 10.81 -3.30
C TYR A 72 -4.85 11.67 -4.48
N ILE A 73 -3.57 11.58 -4.83
CA ILE A 73 -2.97 12.17 -6.03
C ILE A 73 -2.85 11.09 -7.08
N VAL A 74 -3.37 11.35 -8.27
CA VAL A 74 -3.41 10.38 -9.37
C VAL A 74 -2.82 10.94 -10.66
N ARG A 75 -2.28 10.04 -11.47
CA ARG A 75 -1.90 10.31 -12.86
C ARG A 75 -2.55 9.32 -13.82
N LYS A 76 -2.64 9.71 -15.08
CA LYS A 76 -2.97 8.80 -16.18
C LYS A 76 -1.84 7.78 -16.35
N SER A 77 -2.20 6.51 -16.51
CA SER A 77 -1.23 5.47 -16.87
C SER A 77 -0.72 5.72 -18.28
N VAL A 78 0.58 5.55 -18.51
CA VAL A 78 1.21 5.71 -19.84
C VAL A 78 0.81 4.61 -20.83
N ASN A 79 0.32 3.47 -20.34
CA ASN A 79 -0.13 2.35 -21.17
C ASN A 79 -1.67 2.35 -21.31
N LEU A 80 -2.17 2.11 -22.52
CA LEU A 80 -3.58 2.24 -22.94
C LEU A 80 -4.58 1.31 -22.23
N SER A 81 -4.14 0.45 -21.30
CA SER A 81 -4.95 -0.63 -20.74
C SER A 81 -5.53 -0.39 -19.34
N LYS A 82 -5.19 0.69 -18.61
CA LYS A 82 -5.71 0.95 -17.24
C LYS A 82 -5.93 2.43 -16.87
N GLN A 83 -6.95 2.64 -16.05
CA GLN A 83 -7.71 3.89 -15.85
C GLN A 83 -6.94 4.99 -15.07
N THR A 84 -6.18 4.63 -14.02
CA THR A 84 -5.55 5.61 -13.12
C THR A 84 -4.33 4.98 -12.38
N HIS A 85 -3.33 5.76 -11.99
CA HIS A 85 -2.25 5.32 -11.06
C HIS A 85 -2.21 6.27 -9.87
N ILE A 86 -2.26 5.74 -8.65
CA ILE A 86 -2.22 6.53 -7.42
C ILE A 86 -0.76 6.72 -7.01
N ILE A 87 -0.34 7.97 -6.93
CA ILE A 87 1.03 8.37 -6.57
C ILE A 87 1.18 8.45 -5.05
N ALA A 88 0.23 9.10 -4.39
CA ALA A 88 0.19 9.28 -2.95
C ALA A 88 -1.27 9.34 -2.46
N ALA A 89 -1.48 9.03 -1.18
CA ALA A 89 -2.77 9.10 -0.50
C ALA A 89 -2.63 9.81 0.86
N ASN A 90 -3.73 10.34 1.39
CA ASN A 90 -3.81 10.96 2.72
C ASN A 90 -2.77 12.08 2.93
N VAL A 91 -2.67 12.98 1.94
CA VAL A 91 -1.73 14.12 1.95
C VAL A 91 -2.49 15.38 2.36
N ASP A 92 -1.97 16.12 3.36
CA ASP A 92 -2.60 17.36 3.84
C ASP A 92 -2.24 18.59 3.00
N GLN A 93 -1.06 18.58 2.34
CA GLN A 93 -0.56 19.73 1.58
C GLN A 93 0.27 19.31 0.36
N VAL A 94 0.07 20.02 -0.76
CA VAL A 94 0.84 19.88 -2.01
C VAL A 94 1.36 21.27 -2.41
N PHE A 95 2.62 21.36 -2.83
CA PHE A 95 3.27 22.58 -3.31
C PHE A 95 3.71 22.43 -4.76
#